data_AF-A0ABD2NGG8-F1
#
_entry.id   AF-A0ABD2NGG8-F1
#
_cell.length_a   1.000
_cell.length_b   1.000
_cell.length_c   1.000
_cell.angle_alpha   90.00
_cell.angle_beta   90.00
_cell.angle_gamma   90.00
#
_symmetry.space_group_name_H-M   'P 1'
#
loop_
_entity.id
_entity.type
_entity.pdbx_description
1 polymer ?
#
loop_
_entity_poly.entity_id
_entity_poly.type
_entity_poly.pdbx_seq_one_letter_code
_entity_poly.pdbx_strand_id
1 'polypeptide(L)'
;MSTLAKLLERGTLPNLSMIEQKTKGTIWEKLLVYWKSVLKDYKDVGMGLKEEAIQKPKKAVAILSGFTFLTVSAATNPNALSFRAKQIQSVVDLCLVSPNVANPTSVEHLRYLEKCYNSDLIRHRSFGIFSIIWIDTSSDKCKTYESTCDYLSWQYRHFNKQIVDVGFMGIWWVISRKMLNYDINY
;
A
#
# COMPACT_ATOMS: atom_id res chain seq x y z
N MET A 1 30.21 -11.18 49.68
CA MET A 1 30.84 -9.83 49.61
C MET A 1 32.26 -9.80 50.17
N SER A 2 33.16 -10.75 49.84
CA SER A 2 34.56 -10.68 50.29
C SER A 2 35.60 -11.09 49.25
N THR A 3 35.18 -11.59 48.08
CA THR A 3 36.06 -11.98 46.97
C THR A 3 36.27 -10.86 45.95
N LEU A 4 35.27 -9.98 45.75
CA LEU A 4 35.38 -8.84 44.83
C LEU A 4 36.24 -7.70 45.38
N ALA A 5 36.37 -7.56 46.70
CA ALA A 5 37.24 -6.58 47.34
C ALA A 5 38.73 -6.96 47.25
N LYS A 6 39.05 -8.26 47.30
CA LYS A 6 40.44 -8.76 47.20
C LYS A 6 41.03 -8.65 45.79
N LEU A 7 40.19 -8.55 44.77
CA LEU A 7 40.64 -8.31 43.38
C LEU A 7 40.95 -6.84 43.11
N LEU A 8 40.55 -5.92 43.99
CA LEU A 8 40.76 -4.48 43.84
C LEU A 8 42.11 -4.02 44.43
N GLU A 9 42.74 -4.82 45.32
CA GLU A 9 44.07 -4.54 45.90
C GLU A 9 45.26 -5.01 45.03
N ARG A 10 45.03 -5.87 44.03
CA ARG A 10 46.07 -6.23 43.05
C ARG A 10 46.04 -5.23 41.91
N GLY A 11 46.85 -4.19 42.03
CA GLY A 11 47.12 -3.16 41.03
C GLY A 11 47.72 -3.70 39.72
N THR A 12 46.94 -4.47 38.97
CA THR A 12 47.20 -4.84 37.58
C THR A 12 45.89 -4.69 36.81
N LEU A 13 45.40 -3.45 36.72
CA LEU A 13 44.53 -3.09 35.61
C LEU A 13 45.42 -3.19 34.35
N PRO A 14 45.15 -4.12 33.42
CA PRO A 14 45.88 -4.14 32.16
C PRO A 14 45.72 -2.77 31.50
N ASN A 15 46.85 -2.12 31.22
CA ASN A 15 46.92 -0.83 30.55
C ASN A 15 45.92 -0.80 29.38
N LEU A 16 44.95 0.12 29.41
CA LEU A 16 43.94 0.28 28.35
C LEU A 16 44.61 0.44 26.97
N SER A 17 45.79 1.08 26.94
CA SER A 17 46.65 1.22 25.76
C SER A 17 47.21 -0.10 25.23
N MET A 18 47.42 -1.11 26.09
CA MET A 18 47.86 -2.46 25.69
C MET A 18 46.70 -3.30 25.14
N ILE A 19 45.47 -3.09 25.62
CA ILE A 19 44.28 -3.72 25.06
C ILE A 19 43.98 -3.13 23.68
N GLU A 20 44.04 -1.80 23.53
CA GLU A 20 43.93 -1.11 22.22
C GLU A 20 44.99 -1.56 21.22
N GLN A 21 46.24 -1.77 21.65
CA GLN A 21 47.29 -2.26 20.76
C GLN A 21 47.12 -3.75 20.38
N LYS A 22 46.56 -4.58 21.26
CA LYS A 22 46.26 -5.99 20.96
C LYS A 22 45.02 -6.19 20.09
N THR A 23 44.10 -5.24 20.08
CA THR A 23 42.90 -5.29 19.24
C THR A 23 43.09 -4.62 17.88
N LYS A 24 44.23 -3.95 17.64
CA LYS A 24 44.60 -3.38 16.34
C LYS A 24 44.64 -4.46 15.24
N GLY A 25 43.69 -4.38 14.31
CA GLY A 25 43.51 -5.33 13.21
C GLY A 25 42.40 -6.37 13.41
N THR A 26 41.69 -6.34 14.54
CA THR A 26 40.58 -7.26 14.84
C THR A 26 39.34 -6.90 14.02
N ILE A 27 38.53 -7.90 13.66
CA ILE A 27 37.25 -7.74 12.95
C ILE A 27 36.36 -6.67 13.63
N TRP A 28 36.42 -6.54 14.95
CA TRP A 28 35.70 -5.53 15.73
C TRP A 28 36.13 -4.10 15.44
N GLU A 29 37.42 -3.83 15.28
CA GLU A 29 37.91 -2.49 14.95
C GLU A 29 37.49 -2.11 13.53
N LYS A 30 37.56 -3.06 12.59
CA LYS A 30 37.06 -2.87 11.21
C LYS A 30 35.56 -2.60 11.19
N LEU A 31 34.77 -3.29 12.02
CA LEU A 31 33.33 -3.08 12.15
C LEU A 31 33.01 -1.70 12.75
N LEU A 32 33.74 -1.26 13.78
CA LEU A 32 33.57 0.07 14.37
C LEU A 32 33.94 1.18 13.38
N VAL A 33 35.05 1.03 12.66
CA VAL A 33 35.44 1.96 11.59
C VAL A 33 34.39 2.00 10.49
N TYR A 34 33.86 0.85 10.09
CA TYR A 34 32.77 0.75 9.12
C TYR A 34 31.52 1.51 9.59
N TRP A 35 31.01 1.24 10.80
CA TRP A 35 29.84 1.95 11.33
C TRP A 35 30.08 3.46 11.47
N LYS A 36 31.30 3.87 11.86
CA LYS A 36 31.67 5.28 11.94
C LYS A 36 31.68 5.94 10.55
N SER A 37 32.16 5.24 9.52
CA SER A 37 32.10 5.70 8.12
C SER A 37 30.64 5.83 7.68
N VAL A 38 29.83 4.79 7.88
CA VAL A 38 28.41 4.78 7.51
C VAL A 38 27.66 5.94 8.17
N LEU A 39 27.86 6.16 9.47
CA LEU A 39 27.23 7.29 10.18
C LEU A 39 27.68 8.64 9.61
N LYS A 40 28.95 8.77 9.24
CA LYS A 40 29.47 9.99 8.62
C LYS A 40 28.84 10.20 7.25
N ASP A 41 28.74 9.16 6.43
CA ASP A 41 28.15 9.23 5.09
C ASP A 41 26.68 9.65 5.16
N TYR A 42 25.88 9.08 6.06
CA TYR A 42 24.49 9.49 6.26
C TYR A 42 24.35 10.93 6.78
N LYS A 43 25.26 11.37 7.67
CA LYS A 43 25.28 12.75 8.16
C LYS A 43 25.60 13.74 7.03
N ASP A 44 26.59 13.41 6.21
CA ASP A 44 27.02 14.24 5.08
C ASP A 44 25.90 14.32 4.02
N VAL A 45 25.20 13.20 3.75
CA VAL A 45 23.98 13.18 2.92
C VAL A 45 22.90 14.08 3.51
N GLY A 46 22.63 14.00 4.82
CA GLY A 46 21.63 14.83 5.49
C GLY A 46 21.94 16.33 5.42
N MET A 47 23.20 16.70 5.61
CA MET A 47 23.66 18.09 5.46
C MET A 47 23.52 18.57 4.00
N GLY A 48 23.90 17.74 3.03
CA GLY A 48 23.73 18.02 1.61
C GLY A 48 22.27 18.22 1.21
N LEU A 49 21.35 17.38 1.72
CA LEU A 49 19.91 17.53 1.49
C LEU A 49 19.37 18.86 2.05
N LYS A 50 19.84 19.27 3.23
CA LYS A 50 19.44 20.55 3.84
C LYS A 50 19.90 21.73 2.98
N GLU A 51 21.16 21.71 2.55
CA GLU A 51 21.71 22.75 1.68
C GLU A 51 20.99 22.81 0.33
N GLU A 52 20.73 21.65 -0.28
CA GLU A 52 19.99 21.57 -1.55
C GLU A 52 18.55 22.07 -1.41
N ALA A 53 17.87 21.75 -0.30
CA ALA A 53 16.52 22.25 -0.03
C ALA A 53 16.47 23.77 0.10
N ILE A 54 17.49 24.39 0.71
CA ILE A 54 17.61 25.84 0.83
C ILE A 54 17.94 26.47 -0.53
N GLN A 55 18.84 25.87 -1.31
CA GLN A 55 19.24 26.39 -2.62
C GLN A 55 18.13 26.26 -3.68
N LYS A 56 17.33 25.19 -3.63
CA LYS A 56 16.30 24.87 -4.64
C LYS A 56 14.95 24.53 -3.97
N PRO A 57 14.29 25.50 -3.31
CA PRO A 57 13.08 25.24 -2.52
C PRO A 57 11.94 24.67 -3.36
N LYS A 58 11.80 25.10 -4.63
CA LYS A 58 10.76 24.57 -5.54
C LYS A 58 10.91 23.07 -5.80
N LYS A 59 12.15 22.58 -5.97
CA LYS A 59 12.39 21.14 -6.20
C LYS A 59 12.14 20.34 -4.93
N ALA A 60 12.59 20.84 -3.79
CA ALA A 60 12.36 20.21 -2.49
C ALA A 60 10.87 20.09 -2.17
N VAL A 61 10.10 21.17 -2.38
CA VAL A 61 8.64 21.15 -2.20
C VAL A 61 7.97 20.16 -3.15
N ALA A 62 8.38 20.08 -4.42
CA ALA A 62 7.81 19.13 -5.37
C ALA A 62 8.07 17.66 -4.99
N ILE A 63 9.28 17.34 -4.52
CA ILE A 63 9.63 15.99 -4.08
C ILE A 63 8.87 15.65 -2.80
N LEU A 64 8.85 16.57 -1.82
CA LEU A 64 8.16 16.37 -0.56
C LEU A 64 6.66 16.18 -0.76
N SER A 65 6.03 17.03 -1.59
CA SER A 65 4.59 16.92 -1.89
C SER A 65 4.25 15.63 -2.63
N GLY A 66 5.10 15.19 -3.56
CA GLY A 66 4.96 13.90 -4.23
C GLY A 66 5.05 12.74 -3.24
N PHE A 67 6.02 12.77 -2.34
CA PHE A 67 6.19 11.72 -1.34
C PHE A 67 5.03 11.69 -0.33
N THR A 68 4.60 12.85 0.18
CA THR A 68 3.45 12.92 1.10
C THR A 68 2.16 12.48 0.41
N PHE A 69 1.96 12.86 -0.86
CA PHE A 69 0.82 12.40 -1.64
C PHE A 69 0.81 10.87 -1.79
N LEU A 70 1.94 10.25 -2.10
CA LEU A 70 2.05 8.80 -2.24
C LEU A 70 1.82 8.08 -0.91
N THR A 71 2.38 8.57 0.19
CA THR A 71 2.18 7.96 1.52
C THR A 71 0.74 8.08 2.00
N VAL A 72 0.11 9.24 1.83
CA VAL A 72 -1.31 9.45 2.16
C VAL A 72 -2.20 8.59 1.26
N SER A 73 -1.93 8.53 -0.05
CA SER A 73 -2.70 7.70 -0.99
C SER A 73 -2.57 6.22 -0.66
N ALA A 74 -1.38 5.77 -0.25
CA ALA A 74 -1.17 4.39 0.17
C ALA A 74 -1.88 4.06 1.48
N ALA A 75 -1.87 4.99 2.46
CA ALA A 75 -2.57 4.82 3.73
C ALA A 75 -4.11 4.85 3.58
N THR A 76 -4.61 5.62 2.62
CA THR A 76 -6.06 5.75 2.34
C THR A 76 -6.56 4.78 1.27
N ASN A 77 -5.74 3.82 0.85
CA ASN A 77 -6.11 2.93 -0.25
C ASN A 77 -7.30 2.03 0.14
N PRO A 78 -8.42 2.05 -0.60
CA PRO A 78 -9.58 1.21 -0.29
C PRO A 78 -9.30 -0.28 -0.50
N ASN A 79 -10.01 -1.12 0.25
CA ASN A 79 -9.90 -2.58 0.24
C ASN A 79 -11.20 -3.24 -0.26
N ALA A 80 -11.17 -4.56 -0.49
CA ALA A 80 -12.35 -5.31 -0.94
C ALA A 80 -13.57 -5.16 -0.01
N LEU A 81 -13.34 -5.05 1.30
CA LEU A 81 -14.40 -4.85 2.30
C LEU A 81 -15.05 -3.47 2.16
N SER A 82 -14.27 -2.41 1.92
CA SER A 82 -14.80 -1.07 1.73
C SER A 82 -15.62 -0.97 0.44
N PHE A 83 -15.26 -1.70 -0.61
CA PHE A 83 -16.09 -1.79 -1.82
C PHE A 83 -17.42 -2.45 -1.54
N ARG A 84 -17.42 -3.60 -0.84
CA ARG A 84 -18.66 -4.30 -0.48
C ARG A 84 -19.55 -3.43 0.40
N ALA A 85 -18.97 -2.74 1.38
CA ALA A 85 -19.70 -1.79 2.22
C ALA A 85 -20.33 -0.66 1.39
N LYS A 86 -19.57 -0.07 0.45
CA LYS A 86 -20.07 0.98 -0.44
C LYS A 86 -21.20 0.48 -1.33
N GLN A 87 -21.08 -0.72 -1.89
CA GLN A 87 -22.14 -1.32 -2.71
C GLN A 87 -23.41 -1.54 -1.89
N ILE A 88 -23.32 -2.12 -0.69
CA ILE A 88 -24.48 -2.35 0.17
C ILE A 88 -25.14 -1.01 0.53
N GLN A 89 -24.35 0.00 0.89
CA GLN A 89 -24.88 1.34 1.16
C GLN A 89 -25.63 1.89 -0.05
N SER A 90 -25.06 1.78 -1.26
CA SER A 90 -25.70 2.24 -2.49
C SER A 90 -27.00 1.49 -2.82
N VAL A 91 -27.09 0.19 -2.49
CA VAL A 91 -28.34 -0.56 -2.62
C VAL A 91 -29.38 -0.06 -1.62
N VAL A 92 -28.99 0.20 -0.36
CA VAL A 92 -29.88 0.78 0.65
C VAL A 92 -30.40 2.14 0.20
N ASP A 93 -29.51 3.02 -0.27
CA ASP A 93 -29.89 4.35 -0.77
C ASP A 93 -30.92 4.23 -1.91
N LEU A 94 -30.69 3.31 -2.86
CA LEU A 94 -31.60 3.05 -3.98
C LEU A 94 -32.96 2.48 -3.52
N CYS A 95 -32.99 1.63 -2.49
CA CYS A 95 -34.23 1.07 -1.94
C CYS A 95 -35.15 2.13 -1.32
N LEU A 96 -34.60 3.28 -0.91
CA LEU A 96 -35.40 4.41 -0.39
C LEU A 96 -36.13 5.17 -1.50
N VAL A 97 -35.71 5.01 -2.75
CA VAL A 97 -36.28 5.69 -3.91
C VAL A 97 -37.33 4.81 -4.57
N SER A 98 -38.43 5.43 -5.01
CA SER A 98 -39.46 4.71 -5.76
C SER A 98 -38.92 4.18 -7.09
N PRO A 99 -39.23 2.92 -7.47
CA PRO A 99 -38.74 2.32 -8.72
C PRO A 99 -39.07 3.12 -9.99
N ASN A 100 -40.12 3.95 -9.96
CA ASN A 100 -40.56 4.75 -11.11
C ASN A 100 -39.69 5.99 -11.35
N VAL A 101 -38.94 6.43 -10.34
CA VAL A 101 -38.10 7.65 -10.36
C VAL A 101 -36.61 7.30 -10.32
N ALA A 102 -36.27 6.05 -9.98
CA ALA A 102 -34.90 5.57 -9.93
C ALA A 102 -34.26 5.50 -11.32
N ASN A 103 -32.99 5.89 -11.39
CA ASN A 103 -32.20 5.83 -12.62
C ASN A 103 -31.95 4.36 -13.02
N PRO A 104 -32.39 3.92 -14.22
CA PRO A 104 -32.24 2.53 -14.65
C PRO A 104 -30.77 2.10 -14.75
N THR A 105 -29.87 3.02 -15.12
CA THR A 105 -28.42 2.73 -15.26
C THR A 105 -27.80 2.36 -13.91
N SER A 106 -28.18 3.07 -12.85
CA SER A 106 -27.70 2.81 -11.48
C SER A 106 -28.26 1.49 -10.96
N VAL A 107 -29.55 1.24 -11.18
CA VAL A 107 -30.24 0.00 -10.81
C VAL A 107 -29.59 -1.22 -11.50
N GLU A 108 -29.40 -1.15 -12.82
CA GLU A 108 -28.77 -2.23 -13.59
C GLU A 108 -27.34 -2.49 -13.15
N HIS A 109 -26.57 -1.43 -12.89
CA HIS A 109 -25.21 -1.58 -12.42
C HIS A 109 -25.14 -2.28 -11.06
N LEU A 110 -25.96 -1.87 -10.08
CA LEU A 110 -25.98 -2.51 -8.77
C LEU A 110 -26.47 -3.96 -8.84
N ARG A 111 -27.49 -4.24 -9.65
CA ARG A 111 -27.99 -5.61 -9.90
C ARG A 111 -26.93 -6.49 -10.55
N TYR A 112 -26.17 -5.95 -11.50
CA TYR A 112 -25.04 -6.65 -12.12
C TYR A 112 -23.95 -6.98 -11.10
N LEU A 113 -23.57 -6.01 -10.26
CA LEU A 113 -22.60 -6.24 -9.19
C LEU A 113 -23.07 -7.32 -8.22
N GLU A 114 -24.35 -7.30 -7.81
CA GLU A 114 -24.92 -8.30 -6.93
C GLU A 114 -24.88 -9.71 -7.54
N LYS A 115 -25.22 -9.83 -8.83
CA LYS A 115 -25.08 -11.09 -9.57
C LYS A 115 -23.62 -11.59 -9.54
N CYS A 116 -22.65 -10.71 -9.80
CA CYS A 116 -21.23 -11.07 -9.79
C CYS A 116 -20.73 -11.48 -8.40
N TYR A 117 -21.25 -10.86 -7.33
CA TYR A 117 -20.98 -11.26 -5.96
C TYR A 117 -21.56 -12.64 -5.64
N ASN A 118 -22.80 -12.90 -6.03
CA ASN A 118 -23.46 -14.19 -5.82
C ASN A 118 -22.76 -15.33 -6.58
N SER A 119 -22.18 -15.02 -7.73
CA SER A 119 -21.38 -15.96 -8.53
C SER A 119 -19.91 -16.05 -8.13
N ASP A 120 -19.44 -15.29 -7.12
CA ASP A 120 -18.05 -15.27 -6.64
C ASP A 120 -17.01 -14.97 -7.74
N LEU A 121 -17.37 -14.03 -8.63
CA LEU A 121 -16.55 -13.62 -9.79
C LEU A 121 -15.73 -12.37 -9.51
N ILE A 122 -15.97 -11.67 -8.40
CA ILE A 122 -15.32 -10.39 -8.12
C ILE A 122 -13.93 -10.63 -7.54
N ARG A 123 -12.95 -9.95 -8.10
CA ARG A 123 -11.55 -10.01 -7.69
C ARG A 123 -11.03 -8.61 -7.40
N HIS A 124 -10.14 -8.53 -6.42
CA HIS A 124 -9.59 -7.28 -5.92
C HIS A 124 -8.06 -7.34 -5.90
N ARG A 125 -7.41 -6.29 -6.39
CA ARG A 125 -5.95 -6.11 -6.31
C ARG A 125 -5.65 -4.70 -5.84
N SER A 126 -4.86 -4.61 -4.77
CA SER A 126 -4.24 -3.37 -4.35
C SER A 126 -2.87 -3.22 -5.01
N PHE A 127 -2.59 -2.03 -5.53
CA PHE A 127 -1.29 -1.61 -6.07
C PHE A 127 -0.58 -0.63 -5.12
N GLY A 128 -0.94 -0.62 -3.84
CA GLY A 128 -0.39 0.30 -2.85
C GLY A 128 -1.14 1.63 -2.85
N ILE A 129 -1.04 2.43 -3.92
CA ILE A 129 -1.65 3.79 -3.99
C ILE A 129 -3.09 3.82 -4.52
N PHE A 130 -3.49 2.80 -5.27
CA PHE A 130 -4.84 2.60 -5.77
C PHE A 130 -5.19 1.11 -5.70
N SER A 131 -6.47 0.81 -5.85
CA SER A 131 -7.00 -0.55 -5.89
C SER A 131 -7.89 -0.71 -7.13
N ILE A 132 -7.88 -1.89 -7.72
CA ILE A 132 -8.72 -2.23 -8.87
C ILE A 132 -9.59 -3.42 -8.50
N ILE A 133 -10.83 -3.34 -8.96
CA ILE A 133 -11.78 -4.45 -8.92
C ILE A 133 -12.14 -4.83 -10.35
N TRP A 134 -12.04 -6.12 -10.64
CA TRP A 134 -12.42 -6.69 -11.92
C TRP A 134 -13.29 -7.93 -11.71
N ILE A 135 -14.02 -8.30 -12.75
CA ILE A 135 -14.81 -9.52 -12.80
C ILE A 135 -14.04 -10.58 -13.56
N ASP A 136 -13.89 -11.74 -12.92
CA ASP A 136 -13.38 -12.94 -13.54
C ASP A 136 -14.46 -13.67 -14.34
N THR A 137 -14.05 -14.49 -15.29
CA THR A 137 -14.96 -15.25 -16.16
C THR A 137 -15.45 -16.53 -15.46
N SER A 138 -14.73 -17.01 -14.46
CA SER A 138 -15.08 -18.22 -13.71
C SER A 138 -14.80 -18.05 -12.22
N SER A 139 -15.55 -18.76 -11.39
CA SER A 139 -15.36 -18.73 -9.94
C SER A 139 -14.29 -19.72 -9.52
N ASP A 140 -13.48 -19.38 -8.52
CA ASP A 140 -12.40 -20.25 -8.02
C ASP A 140 -12.96 -21.59 -7.48
N LYS A 141 -14.22 -21.57 -7.05
CA LYS A 141 -14.96 -22.73 -6.53
C LYS A 141 -15.48 -23.65 -7.63
N CYS A 142 -15.77 -23.13 -8.82
CA CYS A 142 -16.29 -23.89 -9.94
C CYS A 142 -15.25 -23.96 -11.06
N LYS A 143 -14.37 -24.96 -10.98
CA LYS A 143 -13.37 -25.22 -12.03
C LYS A 143 -14.02 -25.94 -13.21
N THR A 144 -14.66 -25.18 -14.09
CA THR A 144 -15.11 -25.69 -15.38
C THR A 144 -13.91 -25.94 -16.30
N TYR A 145 -14.07 -26.81 -17.30
CA TYR A 145 -13.04 -27.05 -18.32
C TYR A 145 -12.58 -25.75 -19.00
N GLU A 146 -13.53 -24.84 -19.25
CA GLU A 146 -13.27 -23.50 -19.80
C GLU A 146 -12.31 -22.67 -18.92
N SER A 147 -12.44 -22.76 -17.59
CA SER A 147 -11.57 -22.04 -16.64
C SER A 147 -10.16 -22.61 -16.52
N THR A 148 -9.97 -23.88 -16.90
CA THR A 148 -8.68 -24.60 -16.79
C THR A 148 -7.89 -24.57 -18.11
N CYS A 149 -8.53 -24.24 -19.23
CA CYS A 149 -7.91 -24.24 -20.54
C CYS A 149 -7.11 -22.95 -20.77
N ASP A 150 -5.78 -23.06 -20.89
CA ASP A 150 -4.87 -21.92 -21.15
C ASP A 150 -5.18 -21.17 -22.46
N TYR A 151 -5.75 -21.86 -23.46
CA TYR A 151 -6.14 -21.24 -24.74
C TYR A 151 -7.44 -20.46 -24.67
N LEU A 152 -8.32 -20.82 -23.72
CA LEU A 152 -9.52 -20.06 -23.38
C LEU A 152 -9.24 -19.04 -22.26
N SER A 153 -8.03 -19.06 -21.69
CA SER A 153 -7.62 -18.13 -20.67
C SER A 153 -7.62 -16.70 -21.22
N TRP A 154 -7.72 -15.77 -20.28
CA TRP A 154 -7.82 -14.35 -20.52
C TRP A 154 -6.80 -13.87 -21.57
N GLN A 155 -7.25 -12.95 -22.43
CA GLN A 155 -6.35 -12.17 -23.27
C GLN A 155 -6.14 -10.80 -22.60
N TYR A 156 -4.88 -10.41 -22.38
CA TYR A 156 -4.52 -9.12 -21.77
C TYR A 156 -5.14 -7.89 -22.46
N ARG A 157 -5.50 -8.01 -23.74
CA ARG A 157 -6.18 -6.94 -24.49
C ARG A 157 -7.63 -6.69 -24.04
N HIS A 158 -8.30 -7.68 -23.46
CA HIS A 158 -9.69 -7.57 -23.02
C HIS A 158 -9.84 -7.19 -21.54
N PHE A 159 -8.73 -7.11 -20.79
CA PHE A 159 -8.76 -6.77 -19.37
C PHE A 159 -9.47 -5.45 -19.07
N ASN A 160 -9.23 -4.42 -19.89
CA ASN A 160 -9.81 -3.10 -19.68
C ASN A 160 -11.35 -3.10 -19.69
N LYS A 161 -11.98 -4.09 -20.36
CA LYS A 161 -13.45 -4.22 -20.41
C LYS A 161 -14.03 -4.91 -19.17
N GLN A 162 -13.20 -5.63 -18.41
CA GLN A 162 -13.59 -6.37 -17.21
C GLN A 162 -13.35 -5.59 -15.92
N ILE A 163 -12.66 -4.45 -16.00
CA ILE A 163 -12.49 -3.53 -14.87
C ILE A 163 -13.85 -2.93 -14.53
N VAL A 164 -14.27 -3.16 -13.29
CA VAL A 164 -15.56 -2.71 -12.76
C VAL A 164 -15.42 -1.37 -12.07
N ASP A 165 -14.42 -1.26 -11.21
CA ASP A 165 -14.21 -0.06 -10.40
C ASP A 165 -12.73 0.13 -10.08
N VAL A 166 -12.37 1.39 -9.88
CA VAL A 166 -11.04 1.84 -9.47
C VAL A 166 -11.21 2.62 -8.16
N GLY A 167 -10.53 2.11 -7.13
CA GLY A 167 -10.45 2.71 -5.82
C GLY A 167 -9.23 3.61 -5.73
N PHE A 168 -9.44 4.87 -5.36
CA PHE A 168 -8.35 5.84 -5.17
C PHE A 168 -8.75 6.86 -4.10
N MET A 169 -7.81 7.17 -3.19
CA MET A 169 -8.02 8.09 -2.04
C MET A 169 -9.26 7.74 -1.18
N GLY A 170 -9.44 6.47 -0.85
CA GLY A 170 -10.55 6.01 -0.01
C GLY A 170 -11.92 5.98 -0.70
N ILE A 171 -12.01 6.34 -1.98
CA ILE A 171 -13.27 6.40 -2.73
C ILE A 171 -13.23 5.39 -3.88
N TRP A 172 -14.35 4.71 -4.10
CA TRP A 172 -14.62 3.89 -5.29
C TRP A 172 -15.28 4.75 -6.35
N TRP A 173 -14.56 5.04 -7.44
CA TRP A 173 -14.92 6.13 -8.34
C TRP A 173 -16.07 5.79 -9.29
N VAL A 174 -16.13 4.58 -9.82
CA VAL A 174 -17.13 4.19 -10.81
C VAL A 174 -18.50 4.04 -10.15
N ILE A 175 -18.59 3.30 -9.04
CA ILE A 175 -19.85 3.14 -8.31
C ILE A 175 -20.35 4.49 -7.78
N SER A 176 -19.47 5.34 -7.25
CA SER A 176 -19.87 6.65 -6.72
C SER A 176 -20.37 7.59 -7.81
N ARG A 177 -19.77 7.57 -9.00
CA ARG A 177 -20.25 8.35 -10.15
C ARG A 177 -21.61 7.86 -10.65
N LYS A 178 -21.80 6.54 -10.76
CA LYS A 178 -23.07 5.96 -11.18
C LYS A 178 -24.19 6.15 -10.16
N MET A 179 -23.85 6.37 -8.90
CA MET A 179 -24.80 6.66 -7.82
C MET A 179 -25.00 8.16 -7.56
N LEU A 180 -24.44 9.06 -8.36
CA LEU A 180 -24.54 10.50 -8.10
C LEU A 180 -25.95 11.05 -8.40
N ASN A 181 -26.60 10.57 -9.48
CA ASN A 181 -27.95 10.94 -9.90
C ASN A 181 -28.85 9.68 -9.94
N TYR A 182 -28.88 8.91 -8.85
CA TYR A 182 -29.64 7.65 -8.78
C TYR A 182 -31.15 7.87 -8.60
N ASP A 183 -31.54 9.06 -8.15
CA ASP A 183 -32.90 9.52 -7.87
C ASP A 183 -33.51 10.37 -8.99
N ILE A 184 -32.81 10.50 -10.13
CA ILE A 184 -33.29 11.22 -11.31
C ILE A 184 -33.44 10.24 -12.46
N ASN A 185 -34.66 10.13 -12.98
CA ASN A 185 -34.96 9.40 -14.21
C ASN A 185 -34.93 10.39 -15.39
N TYR A 186 -34.04 10.16 -16.36
CA TYR A 186 -33.88 11.01 -17.56
C TYR A 186 -34.73 10.52 -18.72
#